data_AF-A0A8T7FAA9-F1
#
_entry.id   AF-A0A8T7FAA9-F1
#
_cell.length_a   1.000
_cell.length_b   1.000
_cell.length_c   1.000
_cell.angle_alpha   90.00
_cell.angle_beta   90.00
_cell.angle_gamma   90.00
#
_symmetry.space_group_name_H-M   'P 1'
#
loop_
_entity.id
_entity.type
_entity.pdbx_description
1 polymer ?
#
loop_
_entity_poly.entity_id
_entity_poly.type
_entity_poly.pdbx_seq_one_letter_code
_entity_poly.pdbx_strand_id
1 'polypeptide(L)'
;MQDPKALFDIWFVQPLKSLEAIPNGAGAFIALATSCFLYERYADAAIREAGSQYTVEKQLMIDFNISEETAREFWTIMRNGILHKGMPKKKDRGKNLSGWRFEGEFTQAIKLDKTNGSFQELQVQPWLFMNKVIELWQDNIDLIDRNESFPWARIVD
;
A
#
# COMPACT_ATOMS: atom_id res chain seq x y z
N MET A 1 22.56 12.97 -12.82
CA MET A 1 21.68 12.08 -12.04
C MET A 1 20.31 12.22 -12.68
N GLN A 2 19.68 11.14 -13.12
CA GLN A 2 18.31 11.26 -13.65
C GLN A 2 17.40 11.76 -12.51
N ASP A 3 16.43 12.60 -12.85
CA ASP A 3 15.45 13.17 -11.92
C ASP A 3 14.70 12.02 -11.21
N PRO A 4 14.75 11.89 -9.86
CA PRO A 4 14.06 10.84 -9.13
C PRO A 4 12.55 10.79 -9.44
N LYS A 5 11.95 11.94 -9.76
CA LYS A 5 10.56 12.00 -10.21
C LYS A 5 10.35 11.28 -11.54
N ALA A 6 11.25 11.50 -12.51
CA ALA A 6 11.18 10.84 -13.81
C ALA A 6 11.36 9.32 -13.68
N LEU A 7 12.30 8.89 -12.84
CA LEU A 7 12.50 7.47 -12.55
C LEU A 7 11.27 6.84 -11.86
N PHE A 8 10.59 7.55 -10.96
CA PHE A 8 9.34 7.09 -10.33
C PHE A 8 8.21 6.94 -11.32
N ASP A 9 8.11 7.91 -12.21
CA ASP A 9 7.11 7.86 -13.26
C ASP A 9 7.32 6.64 -14.16
N ILE A 10 8.54 6.42 -14.65
CA ILE A 10 8.89 5.33 -15.57
C ILE A 10 8.78 3.95 -14.91
N TRP A 11 9.28 3.80 -13.68
CA TRP A 11 9.37 2.49 -13.03
C TRP A 11 8.09 2.05 -12.33
N PHE A 12 7.30 3.00 -11.83
CA PHE A 12 6.16 2.68 -10.98
C PHE A 12 4.87 3.25 -11.53
N VAL A 13 4.78 4.57 -11.78
CA VAL A 13 3.51 5.19 -12.17
C VAL A 13 2.99 4.63 -13.49
N GLN A 14 3.79 4.69 -14.56
CA GLN A 14 3.35 4.23 -15.89
C GLN A 14 3.03 2.72 -15.90
N PRO A 15 3.89 1.82 -15.36
CA PRO A 15 3.58 0.39 -15.31
C PRO A 15 2.33 0.10 -14.47
N LEU A 16 2.19 0.70 -13.29
CA LEU A 16 1.01 0.51 -12.43
C LEU A 16 -0.27 0.96 -13.14
N LYS A 17 -0.24 2.12 -13.82
CA LYS A 17 -1.37 2.61 -14.61
C LYS A 17 -1.70 1.70 -15.79
N SER A 18 -0.71 1.10 -16.42
CA SER A 18 -0.95 0.14 -17.51
C SER A 18 -1.67 -1.13 -17.03
N LEU A 19 -1.53 -1.51 -15.75
CA LEU A 19 -2.23 -2.68 -15.19
C LEU A 19 -3.76 -2.49 -15.16
N GLU A 20 -4.26 -1.24 -15.09
CA GLU A 20 -5.70 -0.95 -15.13
C GLU A 20 -6.34 -1.39 -16.47
N ALA A 21 -5.56 -1.41 -17.56
CA ALA A 21 -6.03 -1.82 -18.88
C ALA A 21 -6.18 -3.35 -19.03
N ILE A 22 -5.72 -4.14 -18.06
CA ILE A 22 -5.84 -5.60 -18.10
C ILE A 22 -7.31 -6.00 -17.88
N PRO A 23 -7.91 -6.82 -18.77
CA PRO A 23 -9.31 -7.22 -18.66
C PRO A 23 -9.68 -7.85 -17.32
N ASN A 24 -10.95 -7.71 -16.95
CA ASN A 24 -11.54 -8.29 -15.73
C ASN A 24 -10.84 -7.88 -14.43
N GLY A 25 -10.11 -6.76 -14.43
CA GLY A 25 -9.38 -6.27 -13.26
C GLY A 25 -8.22 -7.17 -12.84
N ALA A 26 -7.72 -8.06 -13.70
CA ALA A 26 -6.68 -9.02 -13.33
C ALA A 26 -5.34 -8.36 -12.94
N GLY A 27 -5.11 -7.11 -13.34
CA GLY A 27 -3.97 -6.30 -12.88
C GLY A 27 -4.07 -5.82 -11.43
N ALA A 28 -5.26 -5.80 -10.84
CA ALA A 28 -5.53 -5.17 -9.54
C ALA A 28 -4.73 -5.81 -8.40
N PHE A 29 -4.54 -7.13 -8.43
CA PHE A 29 -3.80 -7.84 -7.40
C PHE A 29 -2.31 -7.46 -7.40
N ILE A 30 -1.71 -7.34 -8.59
CA ILE A 30 -0.31 -6.92 -8.76
C ILE A 30 -0.16 -5.43 -8.42
N ALA A 31 -1.11 -4.61 -8.80
CA ALA A 31 -1.15 -3.20 -8.44
C ALA A 31 -1.18 -3.01 -6.92
N LEU A 32 -2.04 -3.75 -6.20
CA LEU A 32 -2.10 -3.72 -4.74
C LEU A 32 -0.80 -4.19 -4.10
N ALA A 33 -0.28 -5.35 -4.52
CA ALA A 33 0.98 -5.88 -4.00
C ALA A 33 2.10 -4.85 -4.17
N THR A 34 2.20 -4.27 -5.36
CA THR A 34 3.24 -3.29 -5.68
C THR A 34 3.10 -2.02 -4.84
N SER A 35 1.86 -1.54 -4.70
CA SER A 35 1.55 -0.36 -3.91
C SER A 35 1.85 -0.57 -2.42
N CYS A 36 1.68 -1.78 -1.87
CA CYS A 36 2.03 -2.07 -0.48
C CYS A 36 3.52 -1.86 -0.19
N PHE A 37 4.41 -2.30 -1.08
CA PHE A 37 5.85 -2.09 -0.85
C PHE A 37 6.25 -0.63 -1.06
N LEU A 38 5.64 0.06 -2.03
CA LEU A 38 5.89 1.48 -2.26
C LEU A 38 5.42 2.33 -1.09
N TYR A 39 4.25 1.99 -0.53
CA TYR A 39 3.71 2.66 0.64
C TYR A 39 4.57 2.43 1.87
N GLU A 40 5.05 1.19 2.12
CA GLU A 40 5.97 0.93 3.23
C GLU A 40 7.22 1.81 3.16
N ARG A 41 7.82 1.90 1.97
CA ARG A 41 8.97 2.77 1.74
C ARG A 41 8.64 4.25 2.01
N TYR A 42 7.48 4.72 1.55
CA TYR A 42 7.04 6.10 1.77
C TYR A 42 6.84 6.37 3.26
N ALA A 43 6.09 5.51 3.94
CA ALA A 43 5.76 5.66 5.35
C ALA A 43 7.03 5.70 6.21
N ASP A 44 8.00 4.81 5.96
CA ASP A 44 9.29 4.83 6.65
C ASP A 44 10.02 6.17 6.47
N ALA A 45 10.01 6.72 5.26
CA ALA A 45 10.65 8.00 4.96
C ALA A 45 9.92 9.18 5.63
N ALA A 46 8.58 9.21 5.54
CA ALA A 46 7.75 10.25 6.13
C ALA A 46 7.83 10.26 7.68
N ILE A 47 7.81 9.08 8.31
CA ILE A 47 7.94 8.93 9.76
C ILE A 47 9.29 9.48 10.24
N ARG A 48 10.37 9.17 9.51
CA ARG A 48 11.74 9.65 9.80
C ARG A 48 11.86 11.16 9.62
N GLU A 49 11.35 11.72 8.52
CA GLU A 49 11.37 13.15 8.25
C GLU A 49 10.61 13.93 9.33
N ALA A 50 9.46 13.41 9.77
CA ALA A 50 8.69 14.00 10.86
C ALA A 50 9.36 13.88 12.24
N GLY A 51 10.47 13.13 12.36
CA GLY A 51 11.09 12.82 13.66
C GLY A 51 10.17 12.08 14.63
N SER A 52 9.18 11.37 14.10
CA SER A 52 8.12 10.73 14.88
C SER A 52 8.49 9.29 15.26
N GLN A 53 7.85 8.76 16.31
CA GLN A 53 7.95 7.34 16.70
C GLN A 53 6.74 6.54 16.22
N TYR A 54 6.09 7.00 15.14
CA TYR A 54 4.93 6.33 14.59
C TYR A 54 5.32 4.99 13.97
N THR A 55 4.41 4.02 14.05
CA THR A 55 4.53 2.80 13.26
C THR A 55 3.96 3.05 11.85
N VAL A 56 4.29 2.18 10.90
CA VAL A 56 3.73 2.27 9.54
C VAL A 56 2.20 2.18 9.54
N GLU A 57 1.61 1.40 10.45
CA GLU A 57 0.15 1.34 10.63
C GLU A 57 -0.42 2.68 11.12
N LYS A 58 0.30 3.39 11.99
CA LYS A 58 -0.13 4.71 12.45
C LYS A 58 -0.05 5.74 11.34
N GLN A 59 0.99 5.69 10.50
CA GLN A 59 1.08 6.51 9.31
C GLN A 59 -0.07 6.18 8.31
N LEU A 60 -0.39 4.90 8.16
CA LEU A 60 -1.45 4.43 7.25
C LEU A 60 -2.83 4.93 7.69
N MET A 61 -3.07 4.93 9.00
CA MET A 61 -4.26 5.52 9.60
C MET A 61 -4.44 6.99 9.19
N ILE A 62 -3.36 7.77 9.20
CA ILE A 62 -3.37 9.20 8.87
C ILE A 62 -3.57 9.40 7.36
N ASP A 63 -2.74 8.77 6.53
CA ASP A 63 -2.73 9.01 5.08
C ASP A 63 -4.02 8.57 4.37
N PHE A 64 -4.67 7.54 4.90
CA PHE A 64 -5.93 7.01 4.37
C PHE A 64 -7.16 7.46 5.15
N ASN A 65 -6.98 8.22 6.24
CA ASN A 65 -8.05 8.66 7.13
C ASN A 65 -8.98 7.49 7.56
N ILE A 66 -8.36 6.42 8.05
CA ILE A 66 -9.04 5.20 8.52
C ILE A 66 -8.81 5.01 10.02
N SER A 67 -9.52 4.06 10.65
CA SER A 67 -9.28 3.75 12.05
C SER A 67 -7.95 3.01 12.25
N GLU A 68 -7.35 3.10 13.45
CA GLU A 68 -6.15 2.34 13.79
C GLU A 68 -6.37 0.82 13.67
N GLU A 69 -7.56 0.34 14.04
CA GLU A 69 -7.94 -1.07 13.88
C GLU A 69 -7.91 -1.48 12.41
N THR A 70 -8.52 -0.68 11.53
CA THR A 70 -8.51 -0.91 10.07
C THR A 70 -7.09 -0.91 9.51
N ALA A 71 -6.25 0.04 9.92
CA ALA A 71 -4.88 0.13 9.46
C ALA A 71 -4.05 -1.09 9.90
N ARG A 72 -4.18 -1.51 11.15
CA ARG A 72 -3.51 -2.69 11.70
C ARG A 72 -3.95 -3.98 11.01
N GLU A 73 -5.25 -4.13 10.78
CA GLU A 73 -5.82 -5.29 10.10
C GLU A 73 -5.34 -5.35 8.64
N PHE A 74 -5.37 -4.21 7.93
CA PHE A 74 -4.83 -4.11 6.58
C PHE A 74 -3.36 -4.49 6.52
N TRP A 75 -2.52 -3.93 7.38
CA TRP A 75 -1.08 -4.20 7.38
C TRP A 75 -0.77 -5.68 7.65
N THR A 76 -1.51 -6.28 8.58
CA THR A 76 -1.35 -7.68 8.97
C THR A 76 -1.83 -8.66 7.91
N ILE A 77 -2.96 -8.37 7.25
CA ILE A 77 -3.54 -9.26 6.23
C ILE A 77 -2.86 -9.06 4.89
N MET A 78 -2.79 -7.81 4.41
CA MET A 78 -2.39 -7.49 3.05
C MET A 78 -0.88 -7.44 2.92
N ARG A 79 -0.21 -6.47 3.57
CA ARG A 79 1.24 -6.32 3.43
C ARG A 79 1.97 -7.59 3.88
N ASN A 80 1.75 -8.04 5.11
CA ASN A 80 2.45 -9.22 5.64
C ASN A 80 2.08 -10.54 4.96
N GLY A 81 0.89 -10.63 4.35
CA GLY A 81 0.48 -11.80 3.59
C GLY A 81 1.01 -11.76 2.16
N ILE A 82 0.55 -10.78 1.38
CA ILE A 82 0.82 -10.64 -0.05
C ILE A 82 2.31 -10.52 -0.31
N LEU A 83 3.04 -9.64 0.39
CA LEU A 83 4.46 -9.43 0.10
C LEU A 83 5.36 -10.56 0.60
N HIS A 84 4.97 -11.28 1.66
CA HIS A 84 5.81 -12.37 2.18
C HIS A 84 5.50 -13.72 1.53
N LYS A 85 4.26 -13.96 1.09
CA LYS A 85 3.77 -15.28 0.66
C LYS A 85 2.85 -15.25 -0.56
N GLY A 86 2.65 -14.10 -1.19
CA GLY A 86 1.84 -13.95 -2.41
C GLY A 86 0.34 -14.02 -2.20
N MET A 87 -0.15 -14.09 -0.94
CA MET A 87 -1.59 -14.19 -0.62
C MET A 87 -1.92 -13.49 0.71
N PRO A 88 -3.10 -12.84 0.84
CA PRO A 88 -3.51 -12.24 2.10
C PRO A 88 -3.60 -13.27 3.23
N LYS A 89 -3.15 -12.87 4.42
CA LYS A 89 -3.06 -13.74 5.59
C LYS A 89 -4.44 -14.05 6.15
N LYS A 90 -4.73 -15.32 6.43
CA LYS A 90 -5.99 -15.77 7.06
C LYS A 90 -5.88 -16.04 8.56
N LYS A 91 -4.67 -16.31 9.05
CA LYS A 91 -4.39 -16.61 10.46
C LYS A 91 -3.10 -15.95 10.91
N ASP A 92 -3.08 -15.40 12.11
CA ASP A 92 -1.87 -14.94 12.79
C ASP A 92 -1.70 -15.61 14.14
N ARG A 93 -0.56 -16.29 14.36
CA ARG A 93 -0.24 -17.01 15.61
C ARG A 93 -1.40 -17.89 16.13
N GLY A 94 -2.09 -18.58 15.22
CA GLY A 94 -3.22 -19.46 15.53
C GLY A 94 -4.59 -18.78 15.65
N LYS A 95 -4.66 -17.44 15.65
CA LYS A 95 -5.92 -16.68 15.65
C LYS A 95 -6.39 -16.43 14.22
N ASN A 96 -7.70 -16.56 13.98
CA ASN A 96 -8.29 -16.16 12.70
C ASN A 96 -8.23 -14.64 12.56
N LEU A 97 -7.87 -14.17 11.36
CA LEU A 97 -7.97 -12.77 10.98
C LEU A 97 -9.31 -12.51 10.29
N SER A 98 -9.61 -11.25 10.01
CA SER A 98 -10.79 -10.86 9.23
C SER A 98 -10.82 -11.56 7.87
N GLY A 99 -12.03 -11.78 7.35
CA GLY A 99 -12.20 -12.05 5.92
C GLY A 99 -11.65 -10.88 5.09
N TRP A 100 -11.44 -11.09 3.81
CA TRP A 100 -10.97 -10.03 2.92
C TRP A 100 -11.62 -10.14 1.55
N ARG A 101 -11.81 -8.98 0.93
CA ARG A 101 -12.44 -8.86 -0.39
C ARG A 101 -11.84 -7.71 -1.19
N PHE A 102 -11.64 -7.94 -2.48
CA PHE A 102 -11.17 -6.96 -3.44
C PHE A 102 -12.27 -6.67 -4.44
N GLU A 103 -12.71 -5.42 -4.54
CA GLU A 103 -13.69 -5.00 -5.54
C GLU A 103 -13.34 -3.63 -6.09
N GLY A 104 -13.59 -3.43 -7.39
CA GLY A 104 -13.38 -2.15 -8.05
C GLY A 104 -14.43 -1.09 -7.67
N GLU A 105 -15.62 -1.53 -7.26
CA GLU A 105 -16.78 -0.67 -6.97
C GLU A 105 -16.77 -0.07 -5.56
N PHE A 106 -15.85 -0.49 -4.69
CA PHE A 106 -15.73 0.13 -3.37
C PHE A 106 -15.36 1.61 -3.51
N THR A 107 -15.96 2.46 -2.68
CA THR A 107 -15.72 3.92 -2.71
C THR A 107 -14.61 4.37 -1.76
N GLN A 108 -14.07 3.44 -0.95
CA GLN A 108 -12.97 3.67 -0.03
C GLN A 108 -11.82 2.71 -0.36
N ALA A 109 -10.58 3.20 -0.32
CA ALA A 109 -9.40 2.38 -0.56
C ALA A 109 -9.29 1.21 0.43
N ILE A 110 -9.58 1.46 1.70
CA ILE A 110 -9.53 0.46 2.77
C ILE A 110 -10.73 0.70 3.69
N LYS A 111 -11.49 -0.36 3.97
CA LYS A 111 -12.58 -0.34 4.95
C LYS A 111 -12.59 -1.66 5.71
N LEU A 112 -12.76 -1.60 7.03
CA LEU A 112 -13.08 -2.77 7.84
C LEU A 112 -14.59 -2.77 8.08
N ASP A 113 -15.32 -3.64 7.38
CA ASP A 113 -16.75 -3.80 7.55
C ASP A 113 -17.05 -4.79 8.67
N LYS A 114 -17.87 -4.37 9.62
CA LYS A 114 -18.27 -5.19 10.79
C LYS A 114 -19.72 -5.58 10.62
N THR A 115 -19.97 -6.73 10.00
CA THR A 115 -21.33 -7.25 9.79
C THR A 115 -21.72 -8.15 10.98
N ASN A 116 -22.77 -7.78 11.71
CA ASN A 116 -23.42 -8.55 12.77
C ASN A 116 -22.46 -9.27 13.77
N GLY A 117 -21.66 -8.47 14.49
CA GLY A 117 -21.08 -8.82 15.80
C GLY A 117 -19.91 -9.80 15.82
N SER A 118 -19.78 -10.71 14.84
CA SER A 118 -18.72 -11.72 14.82
C SER A 118 -17.95 -11.82 13.50
N PHE A 119 -18.50 -11.33 12.39
CA PHE A 119 -17.81 -11.32 11.11
C PHE A 119 -17.23 -9.93 10.83
N GLN A 120 -15.93 -9.90 10.56
CA GLN A 120 -15.23 -8.73 10.09
C GLN A 120 -14.66 -9.03 8.70
N GLU A 121 -14.87 -8.11 7.77
CA GLU A 121 -14.34 -8.19 6.41
C GLU A 121 -13.52 -6.95 6.10
N LEU A 122 -12.26 -7.16 5.77
CA LEU A 122 -11.37 -6.14 5.22
C LEU A 122 -11.68 -5.98 3.72
N GLN A 123 -12.32 -4.87 3.37
CA GLN A 123 -12.63 -4.46 2.01
C GLN A 123 -11.50 -3.56 1.51
N VAL A 124 -10.91 -3.91 0.37
CA VAL A 124 -9.85 -3.14 -0.26
C VAL A 124 -10.22 -2.85 -1.69
N GLN A 125 -10.18 -1.57 -2.07
CA GLN A 125 -10.25 -1.13 -3.46
C GLN A 125 -8.78 -0.96 -3.95
N PRO A 126 -8.26 -1.88 -4.78
CA PRO A 126 -6.84 -1.89 -5.16
C PRO A 126 -6.36 -0.63 -5.88
N TRP A 127 -7.18 -0.09 -6.77
CA TRP A 127 -6.87 1.07 -7.59
C TRP A 127 -6.88 2.38 -6.80
N LEU A 128 -7.85 2.58 -5.89
CA LEU A 128 -7.88 3.73 -5.00
C LEU A 128 -6.68 3.70 -4.05
N PHE A 129 -6.33 2.52 -3.53
CA PHE A 129 -5.11 2.36 -2.73
C PHE A 129 -3.87 2.73 -3.53
N MET A 130 -3.69 2.14 -4.72
CA MET A 130 -2.58 2.42 -5.62
C MET A 130 -2.48 3.91 -5.97
N ASN A 131 -3.59 4.54 -6.34
CA ASN A 131 -3.63 5.95 -6.71
C ASN A 131 -3.21 6.84 -5.54
N LYS A 132 -3.69 6.54 -4.33
CA LYS A 132 -3.28 7.30 -3.15
C LYS A 132 -1.79 7.16 -2.86
N VAL A 133 -1.22 5.96 -3.01
CA VAL A 133 0.23 5.73 -2.84
C VAL A 133 1.05 6.51 -3.88
N ILE A 134 0.60 6.54 -5.13
CA ILE A 134 1.25 7.34 -6.18
C ILE A 134 1.19 8.83 -5.83
N GLU A 135 0.03 9.34 -5.41
CA GLU A 135 -0.16 10.74 -4.99
C GLU A 135 0.77 11.11 -3.84
N LEU A 136 0.84 10.28 -2.79
CA LEU A 136 1.74 10.49 -1.65
C LEU A 136 3.21 10.63 -2.08
N TRP A 137 3.66 9.80 -3.02
CA TRP A 137 5.01 9.90 -3.58
C TRP A 137 5.20 11.11 -4.48
N GLN A 138 4.22 11.47 -5.31
CA GLN A 138 4.30 12.62 -6.20
C GLN A 138 4.36 13.94 -5.42
N ASP A 139 3.62 14.03 -4.31
CA ASP A 139 3.59 15.19 -3.44
C ASP A 139 4.86 15.31 -2.56
N ASN A 140 5.58 14.21 -2.33
CA ASN A 140 6.72 14.13 -1.42
C ASN A 140 7.91 13.41 -2.07
N ILE A 141 8.17 13.68 -3.36
CA ILE A 141 9.16 12.93 -4.14
C ILE A 141 10.58 13.11 -3.63
N ASP A 142 10.84 14.19 -2.88
CA ASP A 142 12.10 14.45 -2.19
C ASP A 142 12.41 13.44 -1.08
N LEU A 143 11.40 12.72 -0.57
CA LEU A 143 11.59 11.66 0.42
C LEU A 143 12.21 10.38 -0.16
N ILE A 144 12.28 10.25 -1.49
CA ILE A 144 12.60 8.99 -2.17
C ILE A 144 14.02 8.48 -1.89
N ASP A 145 14.95 9.41 -1.63
CA ASP A 145 16.34 9.14 -1.32
C ASP A 145 16.62 8.98 0.17
N ARG A 146 15.61 9.13 1.05
CA ARG A 146 15.77 9.07 2.52
C ARG A 146 15.89 7.66 3.08
N ASN A 147 15.67 6.63 2.27
CA ASN A 147 15.88 5.24 2.67
C ASN A 147 17.29 4.78 2.29
N GLU A 148 18.26 5.10 3.14
CA GLU A 148 19.69 4.76 2.95
C GLU A 148 19.96 3.26 2.83
N SER A 149 19.12 2.41 3.44
CA SER A 149 19.27 0.95 3.37
C SER A 149 18.85 0.39 2.01
N PHE A 150 18.05 1.14 1.24
CA PHE A 150 17.55 0.74 -0.07
C PHE A 150 17.59 1.96 -1.00
N PRO A 151 18.77 2.48 -1.36
CA PRO A 151 18.86 3.63 -2.24
C PRO A 151 18.29 3.29 -3.62
N TRP A 152 17.82 4.30 -4.34
CA TRP A 152 17.39 4.10 -5.71
C TRP A 152 18.53 3.68 -6.61
N ALA A 153 18.21 2.75 -7.53
CA ALA A 153 19.16 2.35 -8.55
C ALA A 153 19.50 3.56 -9.43
N ARG A 154 20.74 3.61 -9.91
CA ARG A 154 21.16 4.58 -10.92
C ARG A 154 21.06 3.89 -12.27
N ILE A 155 20.36 4.49 -13.23
CA ILE A 155 20.50 4.11 -14.63
C ILE A 155 21.79 4.76 -15.15
N VAL A 156 22.71 3.93 -15.62
CA VAL A 156 23.88 4.35 -16.40
C VAL A 156 23.57 3.92 -17.82
N ASP A 157 23.43 4.90 -18.71
CA ASP A 157 23.34 4.67 -20.16
C ASP A 157 24.71 4.28 -20.74
#